data_AF-A0A9W8IQB9-F1
#
_entry.id   AF-A0A9W8IQB9-F1
#
_cell.length_a   1.000
_cell.length_b   1.000
_cell.length_c   1.000
_cell.angle_alpha   90.00
_cell.angle_beta   90.00
_cell.angle_gamma   90.00
#
_symmetry.space_group_name_H-M   'P 1'
#
loop_
_entity.id
_entity.type
_entity.pdbx_description
1 polymer ?
#
loop_
_entity_poly.entity_id
_entity_poly.type
_entity_poly.pdbx_seq_one_letter_code
_entity_poly.pdbx_strand_id
1 'polypeptide(L)' 'MSDTQLRVLSLNCWGLKFVSKNREERIEAIAHELSQGDHDIIALQEIWVYADYQKVQERLAKRLPNSKFFYG' A
#
# COMPACT_ATOMS: atom_id res chain seq x y z
N MET A 1 -8.21 24.37 17.40
CA MET A 1 -9.19 23.78 16.46
C MET A 1 -8.61 22.45 16.07
N SER A 2 -9.31 21.33 16.33
CA SER A 2 -8.89 20.04 15.77
C SER A 2 -8.99 20.18 14.25
N ASP A 3 -7.87 20.04 13.56
CA ASP A 3 -7.88 20.05 12.10
C ASP A 3 -8.71 18.84 11.65
N THR A 4 -9.91 19.07 11.13
CA THR A 4 -10.84 18.02 10.71
C THR A 4 -10.48 17.54 9.30
N GLN A 5 -9.19 17.33 9.03
CA GLN A 5 -8.70 16.94 7.72
C GLN A 5 -8.37 15.44 7.70
N LEU A 6 -8.92 14.73 6.72
CA LEU A 6 -8.63 13.34 6.45
C LEU A 6 -7.89 13.23 5.11
N ARG A 7 -6.70 12.63 5.12
CA ARG A 7 -5.88 12.40 3.92
C ARG A 7 -6.05 10.96 3.46
N VAL A 8 -6.71 10.78 2.32
CA VAL A 8 -6.99 9.46 1.76
C VAL A 8 -6.24 9.28 0.45
N LEU A 9 -5.48 8.21 0.33
CA LEU A 9 -4.84 7.79 -0.92
C LEU A 9 -5.57 6.59 -1.53
N SER A 10 -5.79 6.64 -2.84
CA SER A 10 -6.11 5.47 -3.65
C SER A 10 -5.07 5.32 -4.74
N LEU A 11 -4.46 4.14 -4.87
CA LEU A 11 -3.41 3.88 -5.86
C LEU A 11 -3.56 2.49 -6.47
N ASN A 12 -3.57 2.43 -7.80
CA ASN A 12 -3.38 1.19 -8.54
C ASN A 12 -1.88 0.87 -8.64
N CYS A 13 -1.47 -0.29 -8.12
CA CYS A 13 -0.06 -0.67 -8.01
C CYS A 13 0.51 -1.42 -9.23
N TRP A 14 -0.34 -1.82 -10.18
CA TRP A 14 0.04 -2.67 -11.32
C TRP A 14 0.83 -3.93 -10.88
N GLY A 15 0.40 -4.58 -9.79
CA GLY A 15 1.09 -5.70 -9.15
C GLY A 15 0.83 -7.05 -9.80
N LEU A 16 0.53 -7.09 -11.10
CA LEU A 16 0.17 -8.31 -11.83
C LEU A 16 1.33 -9.31 -11.85
N LYS A 17 1.13 -10.52 -11.31
CA LYS A 17 2.20 -11.52 -11.07
C LYS A 17 3.02 -11.86 -12.32
N PHE A 18 2.38 -12.04 -13.47
CA PHE A 18 3.02 -12.60 -14.67
C PHE A 18 3.39 -11.58 -15.75
N VAL A 19 2.76 -10.40 -15.75
CA VAL A 19 2.98 -9.38 -16.81
C VAL A 19 3.78 -8.17 -16.31
N SER A 20 3.89 -7.98 -14.99
CA SER A 20 4.64 -6.87 -14.42
C SER A 20 6.11 -7.25 -14.21
N LYS A 21 6.99 -6.83 -15.13
CA LYS A 21 8.42 -7.18 -15.15
C LYS A 21 9.17 -6.83 -13.86
N ASN A 22 8.87 -5.68 -13.26
CA ASN A 22 9.53 -5.16 -12.05
C ASN A 22 8.53 -5.05 -10.89
N ARG A 23 7.70 -6.09 -10.70
CA ARG A 23 6.65 -6.09 -9.68
C ARG A 23 7.22 -5.84 -8.29
N GLU A 24 8.25 -6.59 -7.91
CA GLU A 24 8.77 -6.58 -6.55
C GLU A 24 9.46 -5.25 -6.21
N GLU A 25 10.25 -4.71 -7.13
CA GLU A 25 10.91 -3.42 -6.98
C GLU A 25 9.89 -2.29 -6.91
N ARG A 26 8.83 -2.36 -7.73
CA ARG A 26 7.76 -1.36 -7.70
C ARG A 26 6.98 -1.40 -6.39
N ILE A 27 6.59 -2.59 -5.92
CA ILE A 27 5.86 -2.73 -4.65
C ILE A 27 6.73 -2.25 -3.48
N GLU A 28 8.03 -2.56 -3.49
CA GLU A 28 8.96 -2.07 -2.46
C GLU A 28 9.09 -0.54 -2.48
N ALA A 29 9.21 0.07 -3.66
CA ALA A 29 9.28 1.51 -3.81
C ALA A 29 7.97 2.19 -3.38
N ILE A 30 6.81 1.64 -3.77
CA ILE A 30 5.51 2.13 -3.30
C ILE A 30 5.44 2.04 -1.78
N ALA A 31 5.73 0.89 -1.18
CA ALA A 31 5.72 0.73 0.28
C ALA A 31 6.66 1.74 0.97
N HIS A 32 7.83 2.03 0.38
CA HIS A 32 8.74 3.05 0.88
C HIS A 32 8.07 4.43 0.95
N GLU A 33 7.56 4.91 -0.17
CA GLU A 33 6.95 6.25 -0.26
C GLU A 33 5.75 6.37 0.69
N LEU A 34 4.92 5.34 0.74
CA LEU A 34 3.76 5.30 1.65
C LEU A 34 4.18 5.34 3.12
N SER A 35 5.33 4.76 3.48
CA SER A 35 5.83 4.77 4.86
C SER A 35 6.30 6.16 5.30
N GLN A 36 6.74 7.01 4.36
CA GLN A 36 7.20 8.37 4.62
C GLN A 36 6.06 9.40 4.53
N GLY A 37 4.96 9.06 3.85
CA GLY A 37 3.79 9.91 3.73
C GLY A 37 2.96 10.02 5.02
N ASP A 38 1.99 10.93 5.00
CA ASP A 38 1.16 11.32 6.13
C ASP A 38 -0.33 10.95 5.98
N HIS A 39 -0.66 10.11 4.98
CA HIS A 39 -2.02 9.65 4.73
C HIS A 39 -2.63 8.86 5.89
N ASP A 40 -3.89 9.14 6.22
CA ASP A 40 -4.63 8.47 7.29
C ASP A 40 -5.25 7.14 6.82
N ILE A 41 -5.62 7.07 5.52
CA ILE A 41 -6.16 5.86 4.88
C ILE A 41 -5.46 5.65 3.53
N ILE A 42 -5.09 4.41 3.25
CA ILE A 42 -4.49 4.00 1.98
C ILE A 42 -5.29 2.83 1.41
N ALA A 43 -5.81 2.99 0.20
CA ALA A 43 -6.47 1.94 -0.57
C ALA A 43 -5.61 1.58 -1.79
N LEU A 44 -5.16 0.33 -1.86
CA LEU A 44 -4.31 -0.15 -2.94
C LEU A 44 -5.08 -1.14 -3.83
N GLN A 45 -5.03 -0.91 -5.14
CA GLN A 45 -5.59 -1.83 -6.15
C GLN A 45 -4.48 -2.60 -6.85
N GLU A 46 -4.85 -3.74 -7.45
CA GLU A 46 -3.96 -4.60 -8.21
C GLU A 46 -2.74 -5.12 -7.45
N ILE A 47 -2.85 -5.30 -6.13
CA ILE A 47 -1.92 -6.14 -5.38
C ILE A 47 -2.45 -7.58 -5.46
N TRP A 48 -1.99 -8.32 -6.47
CA TRP A 48 -2.55 -9.63 -6.82
C TRP A 48 -1.96 -10.81 -6.06
N VAL A 49 -0.83 -10.62 -5.37
CA VAL A 49 -0.18 -11.67 -4.58
C VAL A 49 -0.09 -11.28 -3.13
N TYR A 50 -0.39 -12.23 -2.24
CA TYR A 50 -0.44 -11.99 -0.80
C TYR A 50 0.92 -11.54 -0.22
N ALA A 51 2.03 -12.06 -0.76
CA ALA A 51 3.37 -11.66 -0.34
C ALA A 51 3.66 -10.16 -0.58
N ASP A 52 3.14 -9.58 -1.67
CA ASP A 52 3.29 -8.15 -1.97
C ASP A 52 2.45 -7.32 -0.98
N TYR A 53 1.26 -7.80 -0.59
CA TYR A 53 0.47 -7.19 0.48
C TYR A 53 1.20 -7.22 1.83
N GLN A 54 1.77 -8.37 2.22
CA GLN A 54 2.50 -8.50 3.50
C GLN A 54 3.67 -7.52 3.57
N LYS A 55 4.42 -7.38 2.48
CA LYS A 55 5.52 -6.41 2.36
C LYS A 55 5.05 -4.98 2.62
N VAL A 56 3.93 -4.57 2.01
CA VAL A 56 3.33 -3.24 2.25
C VAL A 56 2.87 -3.11 3.70
N GLN A 57 2.17 -4.11 4.25
CA GLN A 57 1.70 -4.11 5.63
C GLN A 57 2.85 -3.94 6.63
N GLU A 58 3.89 -4.77 6.53
CA GLU A 58 5.03 -4.76 7.45
C GLU A 58 5.73 -3.40 7.44
N ARG A 59 5.88 -2.80 6.25
CA ARG A 59 6.49 -1.47 6.10
C ARG A 59 5.67 -0.36 6.75
N LEU A 60 4.34 -0.46 6.68
CA LEU A 60 3.41 0.55 7.19
C LEU A 60 3.00 0.34 8.65
N ALA A 61 3.23 -0.85 9.23
CA ALA A 61 2.68 -1.26 10.53
C ALA A 61 2.97 -0.30 11.70
N LYS A 62 4.10 0.44 11.66
CA LYS A 62 4.43 1.45 12.68
C LYS A 62 3.48 2.66 12.68
N ARG A 63 2.96 3.03 11.52
CA ARG A 63 2.14 4.23 11.31
C ARG A 63 0.66 3.88 11.08
N LEU A 64 0.41 2.81 10.34
CA LEU A 64 -0.91 2.28 10.03
C LEU A 64 -0.96 0.81 10.49
N PRO A 65 -1.24 0.56 11.78
CA PRO A 65 -1.19 -0.79 12.36
C PRO A 65 -2.34 -1.70 11.89
N ASN A 66 -3.41 -1.11 11.37
CA ASN A 66 -4.57 -1.83 10.87
C ASN A 66 -4.49 -1.94 9.34
N SER A 67 -4.52 -3.17 8.83
CA SER A 67 -4.56 -3.45 7.40
C SER A 67 -5.46 -4.65 7.12
N LYS A 68 -6.02 -4.70 5.91
CA LYS A 68 -6.83 -5.83 5.45
C LYS A 68 -6.54 -6.10 3.98
N PHE A 69 -6.27 -7.36 3.67
CA PHE A 69 -6.26 -7.84 2.30
C PHE A 69 -7.69 -8.20 1.89
N PHE A 70 -8.13 -7.73 0.73
CA PHE A 70 -9.45 -8.04 0.19
C PHE A 70 -9.28 -9.03 -0.97
N TYR A 71 -10.03 -10.13 -0.91
CA TYR A 71 -10.15 -11.06 -2.03
C TYR A 71 -11.24 -10.54 -2.96
N GLY A 72 -10.96 -10.56 -4.27
CA GLY A 72 -11.88 -10.21 -5.35
C GLY A 72 -11.74 -11.20 -6.49
#